data_AF-V7CGF3-F1
#
_entry.id   AF-V7CGF3-F1
#
_cell.length_a   1.000
_cell.length_b   1.000
_cell.length_c   1.000
_cell.angle_alpha   90.00
_cell.angle_beta   90.00
_cell.angle_gamma   90.00
#
_symmetry.space_group_name_H-M   'P 1'
#
loop_
_entity.id
_entity.type
_entity.pdbx_description
1 polymer ?
#
loop_
_entity_poly.entity_id
_entity_poly.type
_entity_poly.pdbx_seq_one_letter_code
_entity_poly.pdbx_strand_id
1 'polypeptide(L)'
;MGKTEKEKEKEKEKKQMYLLKTEPSEWSWEDQAANGGISNWDGVKNKQAQKYLKSMSLGDLCFFYHSGPKARRIVGVVSVVREWDGNAVDVKAVGEMRRPVDLKEMKHFKGFALLRQPRLSVVPVPDLIWDQICLLGGGYHGDSSPPSDSV
;
A
#
# COMPACT_ATOMS: atom_id res chain seq x y z
N MET A 1 28.05 -0.60 17.92
CA MET A 1 27.04 -0.02 18.82
C MET A 1 25.70 -0.67 18.53
N GLY A 2 25.10 -1.37 19.50
CA GLY A 2 23.73 -1.88 19.37
C GLY A 2 22.73 -0.79 19.74
N LYS A 3 21.58 -0.74 19.06
CA LYS A 3 20.47 0.17 19.38
C LYS A 3 19.92 -0.11 20.78
N THR A 4 19.57 0.94 21.50
CA THR A 4 18.95 0.90 22.85
C THR A 4 17.53 0.35 22.79
N GLU A 5 16.97 -0.08 23.94
CA GLU A 5 15.59 -0.61 24.00
C GLU A 5 14.54 0.43 23.57
N LYS A 6 14.72 1.70 23.94
CA LYS A 6 13.86 2.80 23.49
C LYS A 6 13.94 3.06 21.98
N GLU A 7 15.11 2.87 21.37
CA GLU A 7 15.26 2.98 19.91
C GLU A 7 14.59 1.81 19.18
N LYS A 8 14.62 0.61 19.77
CA LYS A 8 13.91 -0.57 19.25
C LYS A 8 12.39 -0.43 19.36
N GLU A 9 11.88 0.16 20.43
CA GLU A 9 10.44 0.47 20.59
C GLU A 9 9.98 1.52 19.58
N LYS A 10 10.72 2.63 19.42
CA LYS A 10 10.42 3.64 18.40
C LYS A 10 10.51 3.10 16.97
N GLU A 11 11.44 2.17 16.72
CA GLU A 11 11.55 1.50 15.42
C GLU A 11 10.42 0.50 15.17
N LYS A 12 9.86 -0.11 16.24
CA LYS A 12 8.62 -0.89 16.20
C LYS A 12 7.37 -0.04 16.01
N GLU A 13 7.34 1.18 16.55
CA GLU A 13 6.23 2.13 16.38
C GLU A 13 6.23 2.80 15.00
N LYS A 14 7.34 2.75 14.27
CA LYS A 14 7.42 3.32 12.93
C LYS A 14 6.67 2.43 11.94
N LYS A 15 5.43 2.84 11.64
CA LYS A 15 4.60 2.23 10.58
C LYS A 15 5.39 2.07 9.30
N GLN A 16 5.35 0.87 8.75
CA GLN A 16 5.89 0.56 7.44
C GLN A 16 4.82 0.78 6.39
N MET A 17 5.27 1.07 5.16
CA MET A 17 4.37 1.37 4.06
C MET A 17 4.63 0.43 2.90
N TYR A 18 3.54 -0.05 2.31
CA TYR A 18 3.59 -1.02 1.22
C TYR A 18 2.65 -0.63 0.08
N LEU A 19 2.71 -1.40 -1.00
CA LEU A 19 1.79 -1.37 -2.11
C LEU A 19 1.41 -2.81 -2.43
N LEU A 20 0.11 -3.05 -2.53
CA LEU A 20 -0.47 -4.35 -2.82
C LEU A 20 -1.13 -4.31 -4.20
N LYS A 21 -0.72 -5.23 -5.08
CA LYS A 21 -1.23 -5.34 -6.44
C LYS A 21 -2.36 -6.36 -6.51
N THR A 22 -3.41 -6.00 -7.22
CA THR A 22 -4.51 -6.88 -7.61
C THR A 22 -5.02 -6.49 -9.00
N GLU A 23 -5.49 -7.43 -9.80
CA GLU A 23 -6.20 -7.09 -11.04
C GLU A 23 -7.66 -6.73 -10.72
N PRO A 24 -8.23 -5.65 -11.30
CA PRO A 24 -9.61 -5.27 -11.01
C PRO A 24 -10.64 -6.35 -11.33
N SER A 25 -10.33 -7.28 -12.23
CA SER A 25 -11.19 -8.42 -12.55
C SER A 25 -11.15 -9.54 -11.50
N GLU A 26 -10.14 -9.54 -10.63
CA GLU A 26 -10.02 -10.49 -9.51
C GLU A 26 -10.50 -9.86 -8.21
N TRP A 27 -10.04 -8.64 -7.91
CA TRP A 27 -10.48 -7.87 -6.75
C TRP A 27 -10.27 -6.37 -6.98
N SER A 28 -11.36 -5.64 -7.22
CA SER A 28 -11.37 -4.19 -7.46
C SER A 28 -11.47 -3.38 -6.16
N TRP A 29 -11.41 -2.05 -6.27
CA TRP A 29 -11.64 -1.19 -5.10
C TRP A 29 -13.13 -1.19 -4.70
N GLU A 30 -14.00 -1.30 -5.69
CA GLU A 30 -15.44 -1.44 -5.53
C GLU A 30 -15.78 -2.73 -4.77
N ASP A 31 -15.11 -3.84 -5.10
CA ASP A 31 -15.25 -5.11 -4.35
C ASP A 31 -14.79 -4.95 -2.90
N GLN A 32 -13.64 -4.29 -2.69
CA GLN A 32 -13.14 -3.99 -1.34
C GLN A 32 -14.18 -3.19 -0.53
N ALA A 33 -14.72 -2.12 -1.11
CA ALA A 33 -15.71 -1.27 -0.46
C ALA A 33 -17.01 -2.03 -0.17
N ALA A 34 -17.49 -2.83 -1.12
CA ALA A 34 -18.70 -3.64 -0.97
C ALA A 34 -18.55 -4.75 0.10
N ASN A 35 -17.34 -5.28 0.30
CA ASN A 35 -17.04 -6.31 1.30
C ASN A 35 -16.82 -5.74 2.72
N GLY A 36 -17.55 -4.69 3.09
CA GLY A 36 -17.39 -4.00 4.38
C GLY A 36 -16.02 -3.34 4.57
N GLY A 37 -15.30 -3.13 3.47
CA GLY A 37 -13.95 -2.58 3.48
C GLY A 37 -12.88 -3.58 3.91
N ILE A 38 -13.15 -4.84 4.21
CA ILE A 38 -12.13 -5.80 4.72
C ILE A 38 -11.87 -6.89 3.68
N SER A 39 -10.62 -7.30 3.50
CA SER A 39 -10.26 -8.44 2.65
C SER A 39 -9.07 -9.21 3.19
N ASN A 40 -9.06 -10.52 2.92
CA ASN A 40 -7.90 -11.37 3.16
C ASN A 40 -6.96 -11.28 1.95
N TRP A 41 -5.71 -10.90 2.16
CA TRP A 41 -4.74 -10.67 1.07
C TRP A 41 -3.95 -11.94 0.73
N ASP A 42 -4.66 -12.95 0.25
CA ASP A 42 -4.14 -14.27 -0.10
C ASP A 42 -3.59 -14.35 -1.54
N GLY A 43 -3.41 -15.57 -2.06
CA GLY A 43 -2.99 -15.81 -3.45
C GLY A 43 -1.53 -15.46 -3.76
N VAL A 44 -0.79 -14.85 -2.82
CA VAL A 44 0.59 -14.41 -3.00
C VAL A 44 1.56 -15.59 -2.99
N LYS A 45 2.02 -16.00 -4.18
CA LYS A 45 2.94 -17.13 -4.37
C LYS A 45 4.43 -16.73 -4.37
N ASN A 46 4.75 -15.46 -4.61
CA ASN A 46 6.13 -15.00 -4.66
C ASN A 46 6.73 -14.93 -3.24
N LYS A 47 7.81 -15.68 -2.98
CA LYS A 47 8.44 -15.77 -1.64
C LYS A 47 8.90 -14.42 -1.07
N GLN A 48 9.35 -13.49 -1.93
CA GLN A 48 9.74 -12.16 -1.48
C GLN A 48 8.52 -11.32 -1.11
N ALA A 49 7.44 -11.39 -1.90
CA ALA A 49 6.17 -10.75 -1.56
C ALA A 49 5.59 -11.31 -0.25
N GLN A 50 5.62 -12.63 -0.05
CA GLN A 50 5.24 -13.27 1.21
C GLN A 50 6.11 -12.79 2.38
N LYS A 51 7.42 -12.59 2.18
CA LYS A 51 8.28 -12.04 3.23
C LYS A 51 7.83 -10.64 3.65
N TYR A 52 7.42 -9.80 2.70
CA TYR A 52 6.88 -8.47 3.04
C TYR A 52 5.55 -8.57 3.79
N LEU A 53 4.62 -9.43 3.38
CA LEU A 53 3.38 -9.68 4.12
C LEU A 53 3.65 -10.15 5.56
N LYS A 54 4.61 -11.08 5.74
CA LYS A 54 5.05 -11.55 7.07
C LYS A 54 5.71 -10.46 7.92
N SER A 55 6.17 -9.37 7.30
CA SER A 55 6.85 -8.27 7.98
C SER A 55 5.90 -7.11 8.30
N MET A 56 4.62 -7.21 7.91
CA MET A 56 3.61 -6.20 8.21
C MET A 56 3.12 -6.33 9.65
N SER A 57 2.87 -5.19 10.28
CA SER A 57 2.27 -5.09 11.60
C SER A 57 0.91 -4.40 11.55
N LEU A 58 0.11 -4.56 12.60
CA LEU A 58 -1.19 -3.89 12.72
C LEU A 58 -1.06 -2.38 12.48
N GLY A 59 -1.91 -1.86 11.59
CA GLY A 59 -1.97 -0.44 11.27
C GLY A 59 -0.94 0.05 10.24
N ASP A 60 -0.05 -0.82 9.73
CA ASP A 60 0.76 -0.53 8.54
C ASP A 60 -0.14 -0.16 7.36
N LEU A 61 0.29 0.84 6.58
CA LEU A 61 -0.50 1.36 5.47
C LEU A 61 -0.03 0.77 4.15
N CYS A 62 -0.99 0.50 3.28
CA CYS A 62 -0.74 -0.07 1.98
C CYS A 62 -1.51 0.69 0.90
N PHE A 63 -0.83 1.06 -0.19
CA PHE A 63 -1.51 1.47 -1.41
C PHE A 63 -2.21 0.25 -2.05
N PHE A 64 -3.48 0.42 -2.38
CA PHE A 64 -4.24 -0.51 -3.21
C PHE A 64 -3.97 -0.17 -4.68
N TYR A 65 -3.25 -1.05 -5.37
CA TYR A 65 -2.81 -0.85 -6.73
C TYR A 65 -3.52 -1.80 -7.68
N HIS A 66 -4.24 -1.24 -8.65
CA HIS A 66 -4.77 -2.00 -9.76
C HIS A 66 -3.65 -2.34 -10.74
N SER A 67 -3.45 -3.63 -11.00
CA SER A 67 -2.50 -4.16 -11.98
C SER A 67 -3.18 -4.58 -13.29
N GLY A 68 -2.45 -5.26 -14.16
CA GLY A 68 -2.92 -5.63 -15.50
C GLY A 68 -2.76 -4.50 -16.53
N PRO A 69 -2.93 -4.79 -17.84
CA PRO A 69 -2.58 -3.88 -18.92
C PRO A 69 -3.40 -2.58 -18.96
N LYS A 70 -4.64 -2.59 -18.44
CA LYS A 70 -5.61 -1.49 -18.57
C LYS A 70 -5.72 -0.58 -17.34
N ALA A 71 -5.23 -1.02 -16.17
CA ALA A 71 -5.59 -0.40 -14.90
C ALA A 71 -4.39 -0.01 -14.01
N ARG A 72 -3.15 0.04 -14.53
CA ARG A 72 -1.91 0.30 -13.79
C ARG A 72 -1.89 1.64 -13.01
N ARG A 73 -2.49 1.67 -11.82
CA ARG A 73 -2.65 2.87 -11.00
C ARG A 73 -2.91 2.53 -9.53
N ILE A 74 -2.59 3.47 -8.65
CA ILE A 74 -2.98 3.44 -7.24
C ILE A 74 -4.37 4.06 -7.14
N VAL A 75 -5.31 3.37 -6.49
CA VAL A 75 -6.72 3.78 -6.39
C VAL A 75 -7.19 4.04 -4.97
N GLY A 76 -6.51 3.49 -3.96
CA GLY A 76 -6.91 3.69 -2.57
C GLY A 76 -5.81 3.32 -1.59
N VAL A 77 -6.14 3.45 -0.31
CA VAL A 77 -5.30 3.08 0.82
C VAL A 77 -6.06 2.10 1.71
N VAL A 78 -5.36 1.05 2.13
CA VAL A 78 -5.81 0.09 3.13
C VAL A 78 -4.82 0.03 4.29
N SER A 79 -5.27 -0.43 5.46
CA SER A 79 -4.44 -0.68 6.65
C SER A 79 -4.50 -2.14 7.05
N VAL A 80 -3.40 -2.68 7.51
CA VAL A 80 -3.35 -4.06 8.05
C VAL A 80 -4.16 -4.13 9.34
N VAL A 81 -5.14 -5.03 9.39
CA VAL A 81 -6.02 -5.26 10.56
C VAL A 81 -5.89 -6.67 11.14
N ARG A 82 -5.21 -7.57 10.43
CA ARG A 82 -4.74 -8.86 10.96
C ARG A 82 -3.37 -9.15 10.38
N GLU A 83 -2.41 -9.44 11.25
CA GLU A 83 -1.07 -9.84 10.85
C GLU A 83 -1.06 -11.24 10.21
N TRP A 84 0.10 -11.64 9.70
CA TRP A 84 0.27 -12.89 8.97
C TRP A 84 -0.18 -14.12 9.76
N ASP A 85 -1.15 -14.86 9.21
CA ASP A 85 -1.76 -16.03 9.87
C ASP A 85 -1.18 -17.39 9.45
N GLY A 86 -0.12 -17.38 8.65
CA GLY A 86 0.40 -18.58 7.99
C GLY A 86 0.21 -18.56 6.47
N ASN A 87 -0.75 -17.77 5.97
CA ASN A 87 -1.09 -17.69 4.55
C ASN A 87 -1.27 -16.25 4.03
N ALA A 88 -1.81 -15.34 4.85
CA ALA A 88 -2.16 -13.98 4.42
C ALA A 88 -2.22 -13.01 5.62
N VAL A 89 -2.33 -11.72 5.29
CA VAL A 89 -2.77 -10.65 6.22
C VAL A 89 -4.21 -10.28 5.88
N ASP A 90 -4.93 -9.63 6.81
CA ASP A 90 -6.16 -8.93 6.44
C ASP A 90 -5.92 -7.43 6.37
N VAL A 91 -6.52 -6.78 5.37
CA VAL A 91 -6.46 -5.34 5.20
C VAL A 91 -7.86 -4.75 5.21
N LYS A 92 -7.96 -3.53 5.75
CA LYS A 92 -9.19 -2.74 5.78
C LYS A 92 -9.02 -1.44 5.00
N ALA A 93 -10.02 -1.06 4.21
CA ALA A 93 -10.09 0.22 3.54
C ALA A 93 -9.94 1.37 4.56
N VAL A 94 -8.99 2.26 4.26
CA VAL A 94 -8.80 3.53 4.96
C VAL A 94 -9.52 4.61 4.17
N GLY A 95 -9.26 4.66 2.86
CA GLY A 95 -10.00 5.54 1.96
C GLY A 95 -9.49 5.51 0.53
N GLU A 96 -10.34 5.96 -0.38
CA GLU A 96 -10.03 6.05 -1.80
C GLU A 96 -9.09 7.22 -2.07
N MET A 97 -8.18 7.07 -3.03
CA MET A 97 -7.39 8.20 -3.51
C MET A 97 -8.32 9.25 -4.10
N ARG A 98 -8.13 10.53 -3.75
CA ARG A 98 -8.97 11.61 -4.32
C ARG A 98 -8.84 11.67 -5.84
N ARG A 99 -7.63 11.41 -6.32
CA ARG A 99 -7.32 11.15 -7.71
C ARG A 99 -6.44 9.91 -7.82
N PRO A 100 -6.82 8.89 -8.62
CA PRO A 100 -5.94 7.77 -8.89
C PRO A 100 -4.60 8.23 -9.48
N VAL A 101 -3.51 7.59 -9.07
CA VAL A 101 -2.14 7.91 -9.51
C VAL A 101 -1.66 6.82 -10.47
N ASP A 102 -1.52 7.17 -11.75
CA ASP A 102 -1.12 6.22 -12.79
C ASP A 102 0.37 5.84 -12.70
N LEU A 103 0.71 4.62 -13.10
CA LEU A 103 2.11 4.17 -13.20
C LEU A 103 2.99 5.12 -14.03
N LYS A 104 2.42 5.77 -15.06
CA LYS A 104 3.15 6.74 -15.91
C LYS A 104 3.65 7.94 -15.10
N GLU A 105 2.89 8.37 -14.09
CA GLU A 105 3.24 9.50 -13.22
C GLU A 105 4.36 9.10 -12.27
N MET A 106 4.43 7.84 -11.85
CA MET A 106 5.43 7.33 -10.90
C MET A 106 6.79 6.96 -11.52
N LYS A 107 6.94 7.02 -12.85
CA LYS A 107 8.16 6.56 -13.55
C LYS A 107 9.45 7.30 -13.15
N HIS A 108 9.33 8.50 -12.58
CA HIS A 108 10.47 9.31 -12.16
C HIS A 108 11.08 8.87 -10.82
N PHE A 109 10.41 8.01 -10.05
CA PHE A 109 10.92 7.47 -8.78
C PHE A 109 12.00 6.40 -9.01
N LYS A 110 13.21 6.85 -9.35
CA LYS A 110 14.35 5.96 -9.62
C LYS A 110 14.60 5.03 -8.43
N GLY A 111 14.77 3.74 -8.71
CA GLY A 111 15.03 2.74 -7.67
C GLY A 111 13.79 2.19 -6.97
N PHE A 112 12.60 2.77 -7.19
CA PHE A 112 11.37 2.24 -6.61
C PHE A 112 11.11 0.81 -7.07
N ALA A 113 10.87 -0.09 -6.11
CA ALA A 113 10.74 -1.52 -6.38
C ALA A 113 9.58 -1.85 -7.32
N LEU A 114 8.51 -1.04 -7.34
CA LEU A 114 7.41 -1.15 -8.31
C LEU A 114 7.89 -1.15 -9.77
N LEU A 115 8.87 -0.29 -10.08
CA LEU A 115 9.42 -0.10 -11.43
C LEU A 115 10.51 -1.13 -11.76
N ARG A 116 11.36 -1.44 -10.77
CA ARG A 116 12.47 -2.39 -10.95
C ARG A 116 12.01 -3.85 -10.99
N GLN A 117 10.89 -4.16 -10.34
CA GLN A 117 10.40 -5.53 -10.17
C GLN A 117 8.91 -5.61 -10.54
N PRO A 118 8.55 -5.53 -11.84
CA PRO A 118 7.15 -5.44 -12.27
C PRO A 118 6.26 -6.61 -11.80
N ARG A 119 6.85 -7.81 -11.66
CA ARG A 119 6.18 -9.04 -11.24
C ARG A 119 6.02 -9.21 -9.71
N LEU A 120 6.60 -8.31 -8.91
CA LEU A 120 6.46 -8.35 -7.46
C LEU A 120 5.10 -7.73 -7.06
N SER A 121 4.23 -8.50 -6.40
CA SER A 121 2.84 -8.08 -6.07
C SER A 121 2.68 -7.35 -4.74
N VAL A 122 3.64 -7.53 -3.82
CA VAL A 122 3.71 -6.80 -2.55
C VAL A 122 5.03 -6.06 -2.53
N VAL A 123 4.97 -4.73 -2.47
CA VAL A 123 6.11 -3.86 -2.74
C VAL A 123 6.31 -2.93 -1.54
N PRO A 124 7.50 -2.86 -0.93
CA PRO A 124 7.78 -1.85 0.10
C PRO A 124 7.82 -0.46 -0.53
N VAL A 125 7.25 0.52 0.17
CA VAL A 125 7.17 1.92 -0.26
C VAL A 125 7.96 2.78 0.73
N PRO A 126 9.08 3.39 0.30
CA PRO A 126 9.79 4.35 1.14
C PRO A 126 8.92 5.55 1.50
N ASP A 127 9.03 6.07 2.72
CA ASP A 127 8.25 7.21 3.24
C ASP A 127 8.20 8.39 2.25
N LEU A 128 9.36 8.80 1.71
CA LEU A 128 9.43 9.90 0.74
C LEU A 128 8.62 9.62 -0.54
N ILE A 129 8.61 8.37 -1.01
CA ILE A 129 7.83 7.99 -2.20
C ILE A 129 6.34 7.93 -1.87
N TRP A 130 5.98 7.47 -0.67
CA TRP A 130 4.60 7.51 -0.20
C TRP A 130 4.05 8.94 -0.21
N ASP A 131 4.77 9.87 0.42
CA ASP A 131 4.36 11.28 0.50
C ASP A 131 4.21 11.91 -0.89
N GLN A 132 5.14 11.62 -1.80
CA GLN A 132 5.07 12.11 -3.18
C GLN A 132 3.88 11.52 -3.95
N ILE A 133 3.55 10.24 -3.74
CA ILE A 133 2.37 9.62 -4.36
C ILE A 133 1.09 10.24 -3.80
N CYS A 134 0.99 10.43 -2.49
CA CYS A 134 -0.13 11.13 -1.87
C CYS A 134 -0.27 12.54 -2.46
N LEU A 135 0.82 13.31 -2.56
CA LEU A 135 0.80 14.63 -3.16
C LEU A 135 0.30 14.61 -4.62
N LEU A 136 0.79 13.67 -5.44
CA LEU A 136 0.32 13.52 -6.82
C LEU A 136 -1.19 13.25 -6.87
N GLY A 137 -1.69 12.38 -6.01
CA GLY A 137 -3.11 12.03 -5.94
C GLY A 137 -4.00 13.06 -5.23
N GLY A 138 -3.41 14.15 -4.70
CA GLY A 138 -4.12 15.12 -3.86
C GLY A 138 -4.55 14.56 -2.50
N GLY A 139 -3.94 13.47 -2.05
CA GLY A 139 -4.30 12.73 -0.85
C GLY A 139 -5.30 11.59 -1.09
N TYR A 140 -5.81 11.03 0.01
CA TYR A 140 -6.87 10.03 0.00
C TYR A 140 -7.95 10.42 1.02
N HIS A 141 -9.18 9.94 0.83
CA HIS A 141 -10.26 10.22 1.78
C HIS A 141 -9.90 9.70 3.18
N GLY A 142 -10.04 10.56 4.19
CA GLY A 142 -9.66 10.23 5.57
C GLY A 142 -8.19 10.48 5.93
N ASP A 143 -7.38 11.01 5.00
CA ASP A 143 -6.10 11.63 5.37
C ASP A 143 -6.30 13.01 6.01
N SER A 144 -5.28 13.50 6.73
CA SER A 144 -5.30 14.83 7.35
C SER A 144 -4.99 15.98 6.38
N SER A 145 -4.81 15.69 5.09
CA SER A 145 -4.47 16.68 4.07
C SER A 145 -5.73 17.47 3.69
N PRO A 146 -5.75 18.82 3.67
CA PRO A 146 -6.90 19.54 3.14
C PRO A 146 -7.10 19.23 1.64
N PRO A 147 -8.34 19.29 1.09
CA PRO A 147 -8.57 19.26 -0.34
C PRO A 147 -7.80 20.40 -1.03
N SER A 148 -7.14 20.12 -2.15
CA SER A 148 -6.24 21.08 -2.84
C SER A 148 -6.94 22.32 -3.42
N ASP A 149 -8.27 22.40 -3.34
CA ASP A 149 -9.06 23.48 -3.96
C ASP A 149 -9.28 24.68 -3.02
N SER A 150 -8.29 24.97 -2.16
CA SER A 150 -8.29 26.16 -1.29
C SER A 150 -7.17 27.11 -1.66
N VAL A 151 -7.18 27.63 -2.90
CA VAL A 151 -6.54 28.91 -3.29
C VAL A 151 -7.40 29.60 -4.33
#